data_AF-A0A6G7AA98-F1
#
_entry.id   AF-A0A6G7AA98-F1
#
_cell.length_a   1.000
_cell.length_b   1.000
_cell.length_c   1.000
_cell.angle_alpha   90.00
_cell.angle_beta   90.00
_cell.angle_gamma   90.00
#
_symmetry.space_group_name_H-M   'P 1'
#
loop_
_entity.id
_entity.type
_entity.pdbx_description
1 polymer ?
#
loop_
_entity_poly.entity_id
_entity_poly.type
_entity_poly.pdbx_seq_one_letter_code
_entity_poly.pdbx_strand_id
1 'polypeptide(L)'
;MVKKTKKSARAEREKKRNKREREQRLRSHYAQFSSAHKDPVVISIKAAVEHFKSFMTDEQWTRRKSGVDRYFSNMTKTIVETRTKDTGQYNNRMAYYAKWVDWYLYLAEASSVSGHSLDEAQWSRVKPFFQKIGSSIELLKSVAGADQRIVSMLHGKDNNADSVLFELIVAIAYAERGWQVEFIPEIKGGPKTPDFKAVRGADTVFVECKRLQKVTDYVKHGYFNGKNYQS
;
A
#
# COMPACT_ATOMS: atom_id res chain seq x y z
N MET A 1 -29.12 -47.73 34.86
CA MET A 1 -29.29 -46.98 33.58
C MET A 1 -29.86 -45.60 33.88
N VAL A 2 -29.07 -44.53 33.75
CA VAL A 2 -29.51 -43.16 34.09
C VAL A 2 -30.14 -42.49 32.87
N LYS A 3 -31.44 -42.16 32.94
CA LYS A 3 -32.16 -41.41 31.91
C LYS A 3 -31.65 -39.96 31.87
N LYS A 4 -30.83 -39.60 30.87
CA LYS A 4 -30.46 -38.20 30.59
C LYS A 4 -31.74 -37.37 30.42
N THR A 5 -31.94 -36.38 31.27
CA THR A 5 -33.10 -35.46 31.21
C THR A 5 -33.15 -34.75 29.85
N LYS A 6 -34.34 -34.58 29.28
CA LYS A 6 -34.59 -33.97 27.94
C LYS A 6 -33.84 -32.63 27.74
N LYS A 7 -33.61 -31.88 28.82
CA LYS A 7 -32.82 -30.63 28.88
C LYS A 7 -31.33 -30.83 28.62
N SER A 8 -30.72 -31.90 29.17
CA SER A 8 -29.31 -32.24 28.92
C SER A 8 -29.07 -32.73 27.49
N ALA A 9 -30.01 -33.48 26.92
CA ALA A 9 -29.97 -33.91 25.52
C ALA A 9 -30.08 -32.72 24.53
N ARG A 10 -30.90 -31.71 24.82
CA ARG A 10 -31.01 -30.48 24.02
C ARG A 10 -29.73 -29.66 24.05
N ALA A 11 -29.15 -29.45 25.24
CA ALA A 11 -27.88 -28.73 25.41
C ALA A 11 -26.71 -29.44 24.69
N GLU A 12 -26.69 -30.77 24.68
CA GLU A 12 -25.66 -31.55 23.98
C GLU A 12 -25.80 -31.46 22.46
N ARG A 13 -27.03 -31.42 21.93
CA ARG A 13 -27.30 -31.19 20.50
C ARG A 13 -26.87 -29.78 20.07
N GLU A 14 -27.14 -28.77 20.90
CA GLU A 14 -26.76 -27.39 20.63
C GLU A 14 -25.23 -27.19 20.65
N LYS A 15 -24.51 -27.77 21.61
CA LYS A 15 -23.04 -27.81 21.60
C LYS A 15 -22.48 -28.47 20.34
N LYS A 16 -23.08 -29.59 19.90
CA LYS A 16 -22.67 -30.27 18.66
C LYS A 16 -22.94 -29.41 17.42
N ARG A 17 -24.06 -28.69 17.36
CA ARG A 17 -24.38 -27.74 16.28
C ARG A 17 -23.36 -26.60 16.24
N ASN A 18 -23.12 -25.93 17.36
CA ASN A 18 -22.17 -24.81 17.44
C ASN A 18 -20.74 -25.24 17.10
N LYS A 19 -20.35 -26.46 17.49
CA LYS A 19 -19.05 -27.04 17.10
C LYS A 19 -18.96 -27.25 15.58
N ARG A 20 -20.00 -27.82 14.95
CA ARG A 20 -20.06 -28.01 13.49
C ARG A 20 -20.04 -26.68 12.74
N GLU A 21 -20.81 -25.70 13.19
CA GLU A 21 -20.83 -24.35 12.60
C GLU A 21 -19.46 -23.68 12.71
N ARG A 22 -18.78 -23.80 13.86
CA ARG A 22 -17.42 -23.30 14.04
C ARG A 22 -16.42 -23.99 13.10
N GLU A 23 -16.48 -25.32 13.00
CA GLU A 23 -15.63 -26.11 12.09
C GLU A 23 -15.90 -25.76 10.62
N GLN A 24 -17.16 -25.54 10.24
CA GLN A 24 -17.53 -25.10 8.90
C GLN A 24 -16.98 -23.70 8.60
N ARG A 25 -17.12 -22.74 9.53
CA ARG A 25 -16.52 -21.40 9.39
C ARG A 25 -15.01 -21.46 9.23
N LEU A 26 -14.33 -22.27 10.05
CA LEU A 26 -12.89 -22.50 9.94
C LEU A 26 -12.53 -23.08 8.57
N ARG A 27 -13.24 -24.10 8.09
CA ARG A 27 -13.01 -24.70 6.77
C ARG A 27 -13.23 -23.69 5.63
N SER A 28 -14.31 -22.91 5.68
CA SER A 28 -14.57 -21.84 4.71
C SER A 28 -13.47 -20.78 4.73
N HIS A 29 -13.00 -20.39 5.91
CA HIS A 29 -11.89 -19.45 6.07
C HIS A 29 -10.57 -20.00 5.49
N TYR A 30 -10.23 -21.25 5.80
CA TYR A 30 -9.05 -21.91 5.22
C TYR A 30 -9.17 -22.11 3.71
N ALA A 31 -10.36 -22.42 3.20
CA ALA A 31 -10.60 -22.53 1.75
C ALA A 31 -10.39 -21.19 1.05
N GLN A 32 -10.96 -20.11 1.58
CA GLN A 32 -10.73 -18.75 1.08
C GLN A 32 -9.24 -18.37 1.11
N PHE A 33 -8.53 -18.70 2.19
CA PHE A 33 -7.09 -18.49 2.30
C PHE A 33 -6.31 -19.25 1.21
N SER A 34 -6.63 -20.53 1.03
CA SER A 34 -5.99 -21.35 0.00
C SER A 34 -6.23 -20.84 -1.41
N SER A 35 -7.36 -20.16 -1.67
CA SER A 35 -7.70 -19.58 -2.97
C SER A 35 -7.33 -18.11 -3.14
N ALA A 36 -6.79 -17.43 -2.12
CA ALA A 36 -6.55 -15.99 -2.15
C ALA A 36 -5.61 -15.56 -3.29
N HIS A 37 -4.65 -16.41 -3.67
CA HIS A 37 -3.76 -16.19 -4.80
C HIS A 37 -4.48 -16.14 -6.17
N LYS A 38 -5.73 -16.60 -6.24
CA LYS A 38 -6.58 -16.54 -7.44
C LYS A 38 -7.44 -15.28 -7.51
N ASP A 39 -7.47 -14.48 -6.44
CA ASP A 39 -8.19 -13.20 -6.44
C ASP A 39 -7.56 -12.27 -7.50
N PRO A 40 -8.34 -11.75 -8.47
CA PRO A 40 -7.83 -10.83 -9.48
C PRO A 40 -7.11 -9.60 -8.91
N VAL A 41 -7.51 -9.14 -7.72
CA VAL A 41 -6.85 -8.04 -7.01
C VAL A 41 -5.46 -8.45 -6.56
N VAL A 42 -5.32 -9.65 -5.98
CA VAL A 42 -4.03 -10.19 -5.53
C VAL A 42 -3.10 -10.41 -6.72
N ILE A 43 -3.62 -10.98 -7.82
CA ILE A 43 -2.87 -11.18 -9.06
C ILE A 43 -2.37 -9.84 -9.61
N SER A 44 -3.23 -8.82 -9.67
CA SER A 44 -2.86 -7.49 -10.16
C SER A 44 -1.77 -6.87 -9.29
N ILE A 45 -1.95 -6.89 -7.96
CA ILE A 45 -0.96 -6.32 -7.03
C ILE A 45 0.38 -7.04 -7.16
N LYS A 46 0.38 -8.36 -7.28
CA LYS A 46 1.59 -9.15 -7.52
C LYS A 46 2.29 -8.73 -8.81
N ALA A 47 1.55 -8.56 -9.90
CA ALA A 47 2.12 -8.12 -11.18
C ALA A 47 2.77 -6.73 -11.07
N ALA A 48 2.14 -5.79 -10.36
CA ALA A 48 2.73 -4.48 -10.11
C ALA A 48 4.00 -4.55 -9.25
N VAL A 49 4.00 -5.37 -8.19
CA VAL A 49 5.17 -5.60 -7.32
C VAL A 49 6.32 -6.20 -8.12
N GLU A 50 6.06 -7.22 -8.92
CA GLU A 50 7.09 -7.88 -9.74
C GLU A 50 7.70 -6.92 -10.76
N HIS A 51 6.88 -6.10 -11.42
CA HIS A 51 7.38 -5.08 -12.33
C HIS A 51 8.20 -4.00 -11.63
N PHE A 52 7.81 -3.53 -10.45
CA PHE A 52 8.60 -2.54 -9.72
C PHE A 52 9.93 -3.14 -9.25
N LYS A 53 9.90 -4.40 -8.81
CA LYS A 53 11.10 -5.13 -8.40
C LYS A 53 12.01 -5.44 -9.58
N SER A 54 11.52 -5.55 -10.83
CA SER A 54 12.39 -5.79 -11.98
C SER A 54 13.41 -4.67 -12.24
N PHE A 55 13.23 -3.49 -11.63
CA PHE A 55 14.19 -2.38 -11.69
C PHE A 55 15.21 -2.36 -10.54
N MET A 56 15.29 -3.44 -9.76
CA MET A 56 16.29 -3.62 -8.70
C MET A 56 16.73 -5.08 -8.61
N THR A 57 17.90 -5.33 -8.04
CA THR A 57 18.33 -6.72 -7.77
C THR A 57 17.65 -7.27 -6.52
N ASP A 58 17.62 -8.60 -6.39
CA ASP A 58 17.06 -9.25 -5.20
C ASP A 58 17.81 -8.85 -3.91
N GLU A 59 19.13 -8.63 -3.98
CA GLU A 59 19.92 -8.13 -2.86
C GLU A 59 19.53 -6.70 -2.49
N GLN A 60 19.28 -5.83 -3.49
CA GLN A 60 18.82 -4.47 -3.25
C GLN A 60 17.45 -4.47 -2.56
N TRP A 61 16.52 -5.29 -3.02
CA TRP A 61 15.20 -5.41 -2.40
C TRP A 61 15.29 -5.99 -0.99
N THR A 62 16.04 -7.07 -0.80
CA THR A 62 16.26 -7.71 0.51
C THR A 62 16.80 -6.72 1.54
N ARG A 63 17.76 -5.87 1.13
CA ARG A 63 18.31 -4.81 1.98
C ARG A 63 17.27 -3.74 2.33
N ARG A 64 16.47 -3.27 1.36
CA ARG A 64 15.39 -2.29 1.58
C ARG A 64 14.34 -2.84 2.55
N LYS A 65 13.88 -4.07 2.31
CA LYS A 65 12.94 -4.82 3.17
C LYS A 65 13.45 -4.95 4.60
N SER A 66 14.71 -5.37 4.77
CA SER A 66 15.34 -5.45 6.10
C SER A 66 15.41 -4.10 6.81
N GLY A 67 15.52 -2.99 6.06
CA GLY A 67 15.46 -1.63 6.60
C GLY A 67 14.09 -1.28 7.19
N VAL A 68 13.01 -1.69 6.51
CA VAL A 68 11.63 -1.57 7.00
C VAL A 68 11.44 -2.42 8.26
N ASP A 69 11.84 -3.70 8.22
CA ASP A 69 11.70 -4.61 9.36
C ASP A 69 12.46 -4.09 10.60
N ARG A 70 13.69 -3.59 10.41
CA ARG A 70 14.50 -2.98 11.48
C ARG A 70 13.86 -1.74 12.08
N TYR A 71 13.25 -0.90 11.25
CA TYR A 71 12.54 0.30 11.72
C TYR A 71 11.43 -0.06 12.73
N PHE A 72 10.56 -1.00 12.36
CA PHE A 72 9.45 -1.43 13.21
C PHE A 72 9.92 -2.25 14.41
N SER A 73 10.97 -3.06 14.26
CA SER A 73 11.57 -3.82 15.37
C SER A 73 12.13 -2.89 16.44
N ASN A 74 12.86 -1.84 16.03
CA ASN A 74 13.40 -0.84 16.94
C ASN A 74 12.28 -0.06 17.64
N MET A 75 11.25 0.36 16.90
CA MET A 75 10.08 1.03 17.47
C MET A 75 9.40 0.18 18.55
N THR A 76 9.19 -1.12 18.27
CA THR A 76 8.59 -2.07 19.22
C THR A 76 9.46 -2.25 20.46
N LYS A 77 10.77 -2.42 20.28
CA LYS A 77 11.73 -2.55 21.39
C LYS A 77 11.69 -1.32 22.29
N THR A 78 11.70 -0.12 21.72
CA THR A 78 11.61 1.13 22.46
C THR A 78 10.31 1.23 23.27
N ILE A 79 9.16 0.85 22.70
CA ILE A 79 7.86 0.81 23.41
C ILE A 79 7.91 -0.16 24.60
N VAL A 80 8.45 -1.36 24.39
CA VAL A 80 8.50 -2.42 25.43
C VAL A 80 9.46 -2.04 26.57
N GLU A 81 10.62 -1.48 26.25
CA GLU A 81 11.67 -1.15 27.22
C GLU A 81 11.33 0.08 28.07
N THR A 82 10.68 1.10 27.49
CA THR A 82 10.44 2.35 28.23
C THR A 82 9.29 2.28 29.23
N ARG A 83 8.34 1.31 29.12
CA ARG A 83 7.14 1.19 30.01
C ARG A 83 6.41 2.51 30.28
N THR A 84 6.61 3.55 29.47
CA THR A 84 6.13 4.90 29.75
C THR A 84 4.67 5.02 29.31
N LYS A 85 3.79 5.22 30.29
CA LYS A 85 2.39 5.60 30.11
C LYS A 85 2.21 7.07 29.65
N ASP A 86 3.13 7.60 28.85
CA ASP A 86 3.05 8.98 28.38
C ASP A 86 2.81 9.02 26.87
N THR A 87 1.53 9.07 26.53
CA THR A 87 0.93 8.86 25.21
C THR A 87 0.95 10.12 24.31
N GLY A 88 1.73 11.15 24.66
CA GLY A 88 1.75 12.41 23.91
C GLY A 88 2.92 12.59 22.92
N GLN A 89 4.06 11.94 23.15
CA GLN A 89 5.29 12.16 22.36
C GLN A 89 5.72 10.98 21.49
N TYR A 90 5.15 9.79 21.72
CA TYR A 90 5.17 8.72 20.72
C TYR A 90 4.25 9.12 19.58
N ASN A 91 4.72 10.05 18.75
CA ASN A 91 4.15 10.32 17.46
C ASN A 91 3.99 8.99 16.73
N ASN A 92 2.78 8.42 16.76
CA ASN A 92 1.98 7.77 15.71
C ASN A 92 2.65 7.39 14.37
N ARG A 93 3.94 7.06 14.32
CA ARG A 93 4.64 6.70 13.09
C ARG A 93 4.39 5.23 12.78
N MET A 94 3.14 4.90 12.47
CA MET A 94 2.75 3.61 11.89
C MET A 94 3.23 3.43 10.43
N ALA A 95 4.09 4.33 9.93
CA ALA A 95 4.61 4.32 8.57
C ALA A 95 6.14 4.52 8.56
N TYR A 96 6.81 3.87 7.61
CA TYR A 96 8.24 4.04 7.36
C TYR A 96 8.50 5.30 6.50
N TYR A 97 8.89 6.39 7.14
CA TYR A 97 9.04 7.71 6.48
C TYR A 97 10.38 7.92 5.76
N ALA A 98 11.37 7.04 5.94
CA ALA A 98 12.68 7.23 5.33
C ALA A 98 12.64 7.09 3.80
N LYS A 99 11.82 6.17 3.28
CA LYS A 99 11.52 6.05 1.84
C LYS A 99 10.17 5.39 1.63
N TRP A 100 9.15 6.16 1.24
CA TRP A 100 7.77 5.69 1.14
C TRP A 100 7.59 4.59 0.10
N VAL A 101 8.31 4.65 -1.02
CA VAL A 101 8.21 3.59 -2.03
C VAL A 101 8.64 2.23 -1.49
N ASP A 102 9.64 2.19 -0.61
CA ASP A 102 10.09 0.93 0.03
C ASP A 102 9.01 0.40 0.98
N TRP A 103 8.33 1.29 1.71
CA TRP A 103 7.20 0.94 2.57
C TRP A 103 6.01 0.40 1.76
N TYR A 104 5.67 1.09 0.68
CA TYR A 104 4.53 0.74 -0.18
C TYR A 104 4.77 -0.60 -0.87
N LEU A 105 5.99 -0.83 -1.38
CA LEU A 105 6.35 -2.09 -2.01
C LEU A 105 6.38 -3.24 -1.00
N TYR A 106 6.78 -2.99 0.25
CA TYR A 106 6.73 -3.97 1.34
C TYR A 106 5.28 -4.40 1.64
N LEU A 107 4.39 -3.42 1.81
CA LEU A 107 2.96 -3.66 2.04
C LEU A 107 2.31 -4.41 0.86
N ALA A 108 2.62 -4.00 -0.37
CA ALA A 108 2.10 -4.65 -1.57
C ALA A 108 2.62 -6.10 -1.72
N GLU A 109 3.91 -6.35 -1.48
CA GLU A 109 4.48 -7.69 -1.51
C GLU A 109 3.84 -8.59 -0.45
N ALA A 110 3.78 -8.15 0.80
CA ALA A 110 3.22 -8.96 1.88
C ALA A 110 1.71 -9.22 1.70
N SER A 111 0.94 -8.27 1.16
CA SER A 111 -0.50 -8.48 0.87
C SER A 111 -0.74 -9.42 -0.32
N SER A 112 0.20 -9.48 -1.26
CA SER A 112 0.12 -10.41 -2.39
C SER A 112 0.41 -11.87 -2.00
N VAL A 113 1.13 -12.08 -0.89
CA VAL A 113 1.55 -13.40 -0.39
C VAL A 113 0.62 -13.89 0.74
N SER A 114 0.20 -12.99 1.62
CA SER A 114 -0.64 -13.31 2.76
C SER A 114 -1.95 -12.52 2.68
N GLY A 115 -3.06 -13.23 2.48
CA GLY A 115 -4.39 -12.62 2.37
C GLY A 115 -4.92 -11.95 3.65
N HIS A 116 -4.09 -11.77 4.69
CA HIS A 116 -4.46 -11.15 5.96
C HIS A 116 -3.38 -10.22 6.54
N SER A 117 -3.88 -9.15 7.17
CA SER A 117 -3.25 -8.31 8.22
C SER A 117 -1.91 -7.65 7.91
N LEU A 118 -1.91 -6.71 6.97
CA LEU A 118 -1.03 -5.55 7.06
C LEU A 118 -1.85 -4.37 7.55
N ASP A 119 -1.19 -3.35 8.13
CA ASP A 119 -1.81 -2.11 8.60
C ASP A 119 -2.88 -1.63 7.60
N GLU A 120 -4.15 -1.90 7.92
CA GLU A 120 -5.27 -1.75 7.01
C GLU A 120 -5.48 -0.27 6.66
N ALA A 121 -5.10 0.63 7.57
CA ALA A 121 -5.21 2.07 7.35
C ALA A 121 -4.19 2.58 6.32
N GLN A 122 -2.92 2.16 6.40
CA GLN A 122 -1.90 2.58 5.44
C GLN A 122 -2.01 1.82 4.11
N TRP A 123 -2.35 0.54 4.16
CA TRP A 123 -2.52 -0.28 2.98
C TRP A 123 -3.72 0.13 2.14
N SER A 124 -4.87 0.45 2.77
CA SER A 124 -6.08 0.88 2.04
C SER A 124 -5.87 2.13 1.18
N ARG A 125 -4.96 3.04 1.57
CA ARG A 125 -4.57 4.21 0.77
C ARG A 125 -3.76 3.84 -0.48
N VAL A 126 -2.92 2.81 -0.40
CA VAL A 126 -1.92 2.48 -1.42
C VAL A 126 -2.42 1.38 -2.37
N LYS A 127 -3.24 0.46 -1.86
CA LYS A 127 -3.82 -0.68 -2.57
C LYS A 127 -4.43 -0.30 -3.94
N PRO A 128 -5.23 0.77 -4.07
CA PRO A 128 -5.85 1.10 -5.36
C PRO A 128 -4.83 1.40 -6.47
N PHE A 129 -3.67 1.98 -6.12
CA PHE A 129 -2.60 2.26 -7.10
C PHE A 129 -1.99 0.96 -7.63
N PHE A 130 -1.57 0.06 -6.74
CA PHE A 130 -0.97 -1.22 -7.14
C PHE A 130 -1.95 -2.11 -7.88
N GLN A 131 -3.22 -2.14 -7.45
CA GLN A 131 -4.26 -2.86 -8.16
C GLN A 131 -4.43 -2.32 -9.59
N LYS A 132 -4.55 -1.00 -9.75
CA LYS A 132 -4.76 -0.39 -11.07
C LYS A 132 -3.55 -0.57 -11.98
N ILE A 133 -2.36 -0.28 -11.50
CA ILE A 133 -1.10 -0.45 -12.23
C ILE A 133 -0.94 -1.90 -12.68
N GLY A 134 -1.19 -2.85 -11.77
CA GLY A 134 -1.09 -4.27 -12.05
C GLY A 134 -2.09 -4.77 -13.08
N SER A 135 -3.35 -4.34 -12.98
CA SER A 135 -4.39 -4.73 -13.93
C SER A 135 -4.18 -4.16 -15.34
N SER A 136 -3.41 -3.06 -15.45
CA SER A 136 -3.12 -2.38 -16.71
C SER A 136 -1.63 -2.46 -17.06
N ILE A 137 -0.91 -3.50 -16.59
CA ILE A 137 0.56 -3.54 -16.64
C ILE A 137 1.11 -3.53 -18.06
N GLU A 138 0.53 -4.29 -18.97
CA GLU A 138 0.97 -4.33 -20.37
C GLU A 138 0.70 -3.00 -21.08
N LEU A 139 -0.38 -2.32 -20.73
CA LEU A 139 -0.65 -0.97 -21.22
C LEU A 139 0.38 0.02 -20.67
N LEU A 140 0.70 -0.03 -19.38
CA LEU A 140 1.70 0.85 -18.77
C LEU A 140 3.08 0.68 -19.41
N LYS A 141 3.50 -0.56 -19.70
CA LYS A 141 4.76 -0.84 -20.41
C LYS A 141 4.82 -0.23 -21.82
N SER A 142 3.66 -0.01 -22.45
CA SER A 142 3.60 0.66 -23.76
C SER A 142 3.71 2.19 -23.67
N VAL A 143 3.57 2.78 -22.47
CA VAL A 143 3.67 4.23 -22.25
C VAL A 143 5.13 4.63 -22.23
N ALA A 144 5.52 5.47 -23.19
CA ALA A 144 6.90 5.94 -23.30
C ALA A 144 7.33 6.71 -22.03
N GLY A 145 8.49 6.34 -21.48
CA GLY A 145 9.04 6.97 -20.27
C GLY A 145 8.44 6.51 -18.94
N ALA A 146 7.44 5.61 -18.92
CA ALA A 146 6.86 5.08 -17.67
C ALA A 146 7.89 4.33 -16.81
N ASP A 147 8.70 3.45 -17.43
CA ASP A 147 9.78 2.73 -16.75
C ASP A 147 10.79 3.69 -16.12
N GLN A 148 11.20 4.72 -16.86
CA GLN A 148 12.13 5.73 -16.35
C GLN A 148 11.53 6.49 -15.16
N ARG A 149 10.22 6.77 -15.20
CA ARG A 149 9.50 7.41 -14.08
C ARG A 149 9.51 6.51 -12.84
N ILE A 150 9.29 5.20 -13.00
CA ILE A 150 9.39 4.21 -11.92
C ILE A 150 10.82 4.13 -11.36
N VAL A 151 11.82 4.03 -12.24
CA VAL A 151 13.25 3.99 -11.88
C VAL A 151 13.64 5.23 -11.08
N SER A 152 13.21 6.42 -11.52
CA SER A 152 13.48 7.69 -10.82
C SER A 152 12.86 7.72 -9.43
N MET A 153 11.64 7.20 -9.24
CA MET A 153 11.03 7.05 -7.90
C MET A 153 11.81 6.06 -7.02
N LEU A 154 12.22 4.92 -7.59
CA LEU A 154 12.89 3.85 -6.85
C LEU A 154 14.31 4.23 -6.40
N HIS A 155 15.05 4.95 -7.23
CA HIS A 155 16.47 5.23 -7.04
C HIS A 155 16.78 6.70 -6.77
N GLY A 156 15.81 7.59 -6.99
CA GLY A 156 15.89 9.00 -6.65
C GLY A 156 16.02 9.25 -5.15
N LYS A 157 16.44 10.48 -4.83
CA LYS A 157 16.58 10.98 -3.46
C LYS A 157 15.27 11.52 -2.89
N ASP A 158 14.32 11.87 -3.75
CA ASP A 158 13.05 12.44 -3.34
C ASP A 158 12.09 11.38 -2.84
N ASN A 159 11.30 11.72 -1.83
CA ASN A 159 10.27 10.85 -1.28
C ASN A 159 8.90 11.15 -1.92
N ASN A 160 8.80 10.93 -3.23
CA ASN A 160 7.68 11.35 -4.08
C ASN A 160 6.77 10.19 -4.52
N ALA A 161 6.80 9.05 -3.83
CA ALA A 161 6.08 7.84 -4.23
C ALA A 161 4.59 8.07 -4.49
N ASP A 162 3.95 8.89 -3.65
CA ASP A 162 2.55 9.24 -3.78
C ASP A 162 2.21 10.03 -5.05
N SER A 163 3.13 10.89 -5.52
CA SER A 163 2.96 11.69 -6.73
C SER A 163 3.17 10.82 -7.95
N VAL A 164 4.26 10.05 -7.98
CA VAL A 164 4.59 9.17 -9.11
C VAL A 164 3.53 8.09 -9.30
N LEU A 165 3.06 7.43 -8.23
CA LEU A 165 1.95 6.47 -8.34
C LEU A 165 0.68 7.12 -8.90
N PHE A 166 0.42 8.39 -8.59
CA PHE A 166 -0.71 9.14 -9.13
C PHE A 166 -0.53 9.47 -10.60
N GLU A 167 0.65 9.96 -10.99
CA GLU A 167 1.02 10.20 -12.40
C GLU A 167 0.83 8.93 -13.25
N LEU A 168 1.30 7.77 -12.76
CA LEU A 168 1.17 6.50 -13.47
C LEU A 168 -0.29 6.10 -13.70
N ILE A 169 -1.17 6.21 -12.69
CA ILE A 169 -2.59 5.87 -12.88
C ILE A 169 -3.32 6.86 -13.78
N VAL A 170 -2.91 8.13 -13.80
CA VAL A 170 -3.49 9.14 -14.69
C VAL A 170 -3.03 8.88 -16.12
N ALA A 171 -1.75 8.57 -16.35
CA ALA A 171 -1.24 8.12 -17.65
C ALA A 171 -1.98 6.87 -18.16
N ILE A 172 -2.17 5.86 -17.30
CA ILE A 172 -2.99 4.67 -17.63
C ILE A 172 -4.41 5.10 -18.03
N ALA A 173 -5.05 6.01 -17.29
CA ALA A 173 -6.40 6.45 -17.60
C ALA A 173 -6.52 7.15 -18.96
N TYR A 174 -5.50 7.90 -19.39
CA TYR A 174 -5.42 8.46 -20.75
C TYR A 174 -5.21 7.35 -21.79
N ALA A 175 -4.26 6.45 -21.55
CA ALA A 175 -3.96 5.34 -22.47
C ALA A 175 -5.18 4.42 -22.69
N GLU A 176 -5.95 4.13 -21.64
CA GLU A 176 -7.20 3.35 -21.71
C GLU A 176 -8.28 4.02 -22.57
N ARG A 177 -8.19 5.34 -22.77
CA ARG A 177 -9.11 6.13 -23.61
C ARG A 177 -8.57 6.35 -25.03
N GLY A 178 -7.55 5.59 -25.42
CA GLY A 178 -6.96 5.62 -26.76
C GLY A 178 -6.03 6.81 -26.99
N TRP A 179 -5.52 7.44 -25.93
CA TRP A 179 -4.47 8.45 -26.07
C TRP A 179 -3.10 7.80 -26.08
N GLN A 180 -2.22 8.26 -26.96
CA GLN A 180 -0.80 7.93 -26.90
C GLN A 180 -0.14 8.82 -25.85
N VAL A 181 0.41 8.21 -24.79
CA VAL A 181 0.98 8.94 -23.65
C VAL A 181 2.51 8.80 -23.65
N GLU A 182 3.20 9.88 -23.33
CA GLU A 182 4.65 9.92 -23.16
C GLU A 182 5.03 10.82 -21.98
N PHE A 183 5.70 10.25 -20.98
CA PHE A 183 6.27 10.98 -19.86
C PHE A 183 7.39 11.90 -20.33
N ILE A 184 7.38 13.14 -19.86
CA ILE A 184 8.42 14.12 -20.17
C ILE A 184 9.53 13.98 -19.11
N PRO A 185 10.80 13.78 -19.51
CA PRO A 185 11.90 13.74 -18.57
C PRO A 185 12.10 15.09 -17.87
N GLU A 186 12.25 15.06 -16.55
CA GLU A 186 12.63 16.24 -15.78
C GLU A 186 14.11 16.57 -16.00
N ILE A 187 14.39 17.84 -16.30
CA ILE A 187 15.76 18.35 -16.42
C ILE A 187 16.09 19.12 -15.15
N LYS A 188 17.06 18.63 -14.37
CA LYS A 188 17.48 19.29 -13.12
C LYS A 188 18.03 20.69 -13.43
N GLY A 189 17.43 21.72 -12.83
CA GLY A 189 17.79 23.12 -13.08
C GLY A 189 17.23 23.69 -14.39
N GLY A 190 16.43 22.91 -15.12
CA GLY A 190 15.70 23.36 -16.31
C GLY A 190 14.36 24.04 -15.96
N PRO A 191 13.64 24.52 -16.98
CA PRO A 191 12.29 25.06 -16.82
C PRO A 191 11.33 23.97 -16.33
N LYS A 192 10.24 24.38 -15.66
CA LYS A 192 9.16 23.45 -15.28
C LYS A 192 8.58 22.80 -16.53
N THR A 193 8.43 21.49 -16.49
CA THR A 193 7.83 20.69 -17.57
C THR A 193 6.57 20.00 -17.04
N PRO A 194 5.53 19.85 -17.88
CA PRO A 194 4.38 19.00 -17.56
C PRO A 194 4.83 17.56 -17.30
N ASP A 195 4.08 16.79 -16.51
CA ASP A 195 4.45 15.41 -16.19
C ASP A 195 4.45 14.50 -17.43
N PHE A 196 3.45 14.65 -18.31
CA PHE A 196 3.39 13.92 -19.57
C PHE A 196 2.62 14.68 -20.66
N LYS A 197 2.87 14.31 -21.91
CA LYS A 197 2.02 14.68 -23.06
C LYS A 197 1.12 13.51 -23.45
N ALA A 198 -0.08 13.82 -23.92
CA ALA A 198 -0.99 12.84 -24.49
C ALA A 198 -1.52 13.32 -25.84
N VAL A 199 -1.51 12.43 -26.83
CA VAL A 199 -1.92 12.73 -28.21
C VAL A 199 -3.05 11.79 -28.64
N ARG A 200 -4.07 12.34 -29.31
CA ARG A 200 -5.14 11.54 -29.93
C ARG A 200 -5.64 12.21 -31.20
N GLY A 201 -5.31 11.65 -32.36
CA GLY A 201 -5.58 12.29 -33.65
C GLY A 201 -4.80 13.60 -33.79
N ALA A 202 -5.50 14.71 -34.02
CA ALA A 202 -4.89 16.04 -34.08
C ALA A 202 -4.77 16.71 -32.70
N ASP A 203 -5.42 16.17 -31.66
CA ASP A 203 -5.44 16.77 -30.33
C ASP A 203 -4.16 16.42 -29.57
N THR A 204 -3.54 17.43 -28.95
CA THR A 204 -2.41 17.28 -28.03
C THR A 204 -2.73 17.98 -26.72
N VAL A 205 -2.56 17.27 -25.61
CA VAL A 205 -2.70 17.84 -24.26
C VAL A 205 -1.42 17.61 -23.46
N PHE A 206 -1.04 18.62 -22.68
CA PHE A 206 0.03 18.55 -21.70
C PHE A 206 -0.58 18.46 -20.32
N VAL A 207 -0.24 17.41 -19.58
CA VAL A 207 -0.90 17.07 -18.33
C VAL A 207 0.04 17.33 -17.16
N GLU A 208 -0.46 18.08 -16.20
CA GLU A 208 0.16 18.31 -14.89
C GLU A 208 -0.70 17.61 -13.82
N CYS A 209 -0.10 16.66 -13.11
CA CYS A 209 -0.70 15.83 -12.08
C CYS A 209 -0.47 16.45 -10.71
N LYS A 210 -1.46 17.19 -10.21
CA LYS A 210 -1.45 17.66 -8.81
C LYS A 210 -2.30 16.76 -7.94
N ARG A 211 -1.65 15.88 -7.17
CA ARG A 211 -2.33 15.17 -6.10
C ARG A 211 -2.55 16.12 -4.93
N LEU A 212 -3.81 16.47 -4.67
CA LEU A 212 -4.17 17.17 -3.43
C LEU A 212 -3.86 16.25 -2.25
N GLN A 213 -2.75 16.51 -1.56
CA GLN A 213 -2.53 15.92 -0.25
C GLN A 213 -3.59 16.51 0.68
N LYS A 214 -4.65 15.74 0.98
CA LYS A 214 -5.42 15.95 2.20
C LYS A 214 -4.53 15.56 3.38
N VAL A 215 -3.54 16.39 3.69
CA VAL A 215 -3.11 16.53 5.07
C VAL A 215 -4.08 17.55 5.63
N THR A 216 -5.22 17.09 6.15
CA THR A 216 -5.88 17.91 7.17
C THR A 216 -4.85 18.09 8.29
N ASP A 217 -4.64 19.31 8.74
CA ASP A 217 -3.69 19.65 9.81
C ASP A 217 -3.84 18.80 11.09
N TYR A 218 -4.94 18.05 11.23
CA TYR A 218 -5.12 16.99 12.20
C TYR A 218 -4.01 15.93 12.27
N VAL A 219 -3.22 15.71 11.21
CA VAL A 219 -2.10 14.75 11.24
C VAL A 219 -0.75 15.44 11.53
N LYS A 220 -0.68 16.77 11.45
CA LYS A 220 0.55 17.56 11.71
C LYS A 220 0.55 18.33 13.03
N HIS A 221 -0.63 18.65 13.58
CA HIS A 221 -0.79 19.48 14.79
C HIS A 221 -1.44 18.72 15.95
N GLY A 222 -0.92 17.52 16.26
CA GLY A 222 -1.07 16.95 17.60
C GLY A 222 -0.11 17.63 18.55
N TYR A 223 -0.58 18.65 19.27
CA TYR A 223 0.01 19.26 20.48
C TYR A 223 1.29 20.09 20.32
N PHE A 224 1.13 21.35 19.91
CA PHE A 224 1.92 22.46 20.43
C PHE A 224 0.99 23.62 20.77
N ASN A 225 0.52 23.67 22.02
CA ASN A 225 0.40 24.95 22.70
C ASN A 225 0.35 24.75 24.20
N GLY A 226 1.41 25.15 24.89
CA GLY A 226 1.51 25.02 26.33
C GLY A 226 2.82 25.54 26.87
N LYS A 227 3.11 26.83 26.65
CA LYS A 227 3.79 27.77 27.59
C LYS A 227 3.48 29.20 27.10
N ASN A 228 2.56 29.92 27.74
CA ASN A 228 2.75 30.78 28.93
C ASN A 228 2.82 32.26 28.50
N TYR A 229 1.66 32.92 28.49
CA TYR A 229 1.57 34.31 28.91
C TYR A 229 0.95 34.28 30.31
N GLN A 230 1.77 34.51 31.33
CA GLN A 230 1.28 35.13 32.56
C GLN A 230 1.48 36.64 32.40
N SER A 231 0.45 37.37 32.84
CA SER A 231 0.36 38.83 32.98
C SER A 231 1.51 39.43 33.76
#